data_AF-A0A359G1A5-F1
#
_entry.id   AF-A0A359G1A5-F1
#
_cell.length_a   1.000
_cell.length_b   1.000
_cell.length_c   1.000
_cell.angle_alpha   90.00
_cell.angle_beta   90.00
_cell.angle_gamma   90.00
#
_symmetry.space_group_name_H-M   'P 1'
#
loop_
_entity.id
_entity.type
_entity.pdbx_description
1 polymer ?
#
loop_
_entity_poly.entity_id
_entity_poly.type
_entity_poly.pdbx_seq_one_letter_code
_entity_poly.pdbx_strand_id
1 'polypeptide(L)'
;CLPVLSWEKILSGGRKWDEIEEVILALPSISTKQKQTIADECMHRGWKLKVMPSVGNWVNGISNMSQIRDVRIDDLLGRDEIHLSQRRIMEGLNNKTILVSGAAGSIGSEIVRQLLRFPVRQIIMLDQAESALYDLQQEIILRHLDAPFKPVLADITNYKQMHKVFETYKPQIVFNAAAYKHVPMMEEAPYEAIRVNIGGSKIMADLSVEFGVEKFLMVSTDKAVNPT
;
A
#
# COMPACT_ATOMS: atom_id res chain seq x y z
N CYS A 1 18.64 -9.85 31.60
CA CYS A 1 19.05 -9.77 30.18
C CYS A 1 18.27 -10.77 29.36
N LEU A 2 17.66 -10.33 28.25
CA LEU A 2 17.09 -11.26 27.28
C LEU A 2 18.24 -12.03 26.60
N PRO A 3 18.23 -13.38 26.58
CA PRO A 3 19.28 -14.14 25.94
C PRO A 3 19.19 -13.98 24.41
N VAL A 4 20.26 -13.47 23.79
CA VAL A 4 20.39 -13.42 22.33
C VAL A 4 21.12 -14.68 21.89
N LEU A 5 20.43 -15.54 21.13
CA LEU A 5 20.92 -16.84 20.72
C LEU A 5 20.80 -17.00 19.20
N SER A 6 21.72 -17.76 18.60
CA SER A 6 21.57 -18.19 17.21
C SER A 6 20.49 -19.26 17.09
N TRP A 7 19.84 -19.31 15.93
CA TRP A 7 18.78 -20.30 15.65
C TRP A 7 19.26 -21.75 15.84
N GLU A 8 20.48 -22.06 15.41
CA GLU A 8 21.11 -23.37 15.58
C GLU A 8 21.23 -23.79 17.05
N LYS A 9 21.57 -22.85 17.95
CA LYS A 9 21.67 -23.11 19.39
C LYS A 9 20.31 -23.35 20.03
N ILE A 10 19.26 -22.70 19.52
CA ILE A 10 17.88 -22.91 19.98
C ILE A 10 17.42 -24.33 19.64
N LEU A 11 17.70 -24.79 18.41
CA LEU A 11 17.37 -26.16 17.96
C LEU A 11 18.13 -27.25 18.76
N SER A 12 19.41 -27.02 19.07
CA SER A 12 20.23 -27.99 19.81
C SER A 12 19.90 -28.13 21.30
N GLY A 13 19.10 -27.23 21.86
CA GLY A 13 18.92 -27.13 23.32
C GLY A 13 17.88 -28.05 23.93
N GLY A 14 17.16 -28.87 23.15
CA GLY A 14 16.21 -29.86 23.66
C GLY A 14 15.17 -29.26 24.63
N ARG A 15 14.98 -29.90 25.80
CA ARG A 15 14.06 -29.48 26.89
C ARG A 15 14.53 -28.28 27.72
N LYS A 16 15.67 -27.67 27.39
CA LYS A 16 16.23 -26.55 28.17
C LYS A 16 15.44 -25.24 27.97
N TRP A 17 14.44 -25.26 27.10
CA TRP A 17 13.67 -24.11 26.62
C TRP A 17 12.15 -24.28 26.81
N ASP A 18 11.74 -25.22 27.68
CA ASP A 18 10.32 -25.56 27.91
C ASP A 18 9.51 -24.40 28.54
N GLU A 19 10.18 -23.36 29.06
CA GLU A 19 9.56 -22.17 29.67
C GLU A 19 9.53 -20.94 28.72
N ILE A 20 9.89 -21.10 27.44
CA ILE A 20 9.84 -19.98 26.49
C ILE A 20 8.39 -19.72 26.06
N GLU A 21 7.90 -18.51 26.33
CA GLU A 21 6.57 -18.07 25.86
C GLU A 21 6.66 -17.30 24.53
N GLU A 22 7.74 -16.54 24.33
CA GLU A 22 7.89 -15.65 23.17
C GLU A 22 9.32 -15.70 22.58
N VAL A 23 9.39 -15.65 21.25
CA VAL A 23 10.63 -15.55 20.47
C VAL A 23 10.58 -14.29 19.63
N ILE A 24 11.61 -13.46 19.71
CA ILE A 24 11.74 -12.24 18.89
C ILE A 24 12.78 -12.49 17.80
N LEU A 25 12.35 -12.47 16.55
CA LEU A 25 13.22 -12.53 15.39
C LEU A 25 13.89 -11.16 15.19
N ALA A 26 15.15 -11.06 15.59
CA ALA A 26 15.97 -9.85 15.46
C ALA A 26 16.77 -9.76 14.14
N LEU A 27 16.59 -10.71 13.23
CA LEU A 27 17.26 -10.74 11.93
C LEU A 27 16.23 -10.49 10.81
N PRO A 28 16.00 -9.23 10.39
CA PRO A 28 14.99 -8.90 9.38
C PRO A 28 15.33 -9.46 7.98
N SER A 29 16.61 -9.70 7.71
CA SER A 29 17.19 -10.07 6.39
C SER A 29 17.34 -11.57 6.12
N ILE A 30 16.82 -12.45 6.98
CA ILE A 30 16.85 -13.90 6.69
C ILE A 30 15.86 -14.27 5.58
N SER A 31 16.18 -15.34 4.85
CA SER A 31 15.35 -15.80 3.73
C SER A 31 13.93 -16.20 4.18
N THR A 32 12.94 -16.04 3.29
CA THR A 32 11.54 -16.46 3.53
C THR A 32 11.45 -17.91 3.97
N LYS A 33 12.22 -18.80 3.32
CA LYS A 33 12.27 -20.22 3.67
C LYS A 33 12.73 -20.43 5.12
N GLN A 34 13.74 -19.69 5.57
CA GLN A 34 14.19 -19.75 6.96
C GLN A 34 13.16 -19.14 7.93
N LYS A 35 12.47 -18.05 7.57
CA LYS A 35 11.38 -17.48 8.39
C LYS A 35 10.25 -18.47 8.59
N GLN A 36 9.84 -19.18 7.53
CA GLN A 36 8.83 -20.24 7.59
C GLN A 36 9.30 -21.38 8.50
N THR A 37 10.52 -21.89 8.32
CA THR A 37 11.07 -22.94 9.19
C THR A 37 11.09 -22.53 10.66
N ILE A 38 11.44 -21.28 10.96
CA ILE A 38 11.42 -20.75 12.34
C ILE A 38 9.98 -20.67 12.87
N ALA A 39 9.04 -20.18 12.07
CA ALA A 39 7.65 -20.05 12.46
C ALA A 39 6.99 -21.41 12.73
N ASP A 40 7.22 -22.40 11.87
CA ASP A 40 6.71 -23.76 12.01
C ASP A 40 7.23 -24.41 13.30
N GLU A 41 8.52 -24.23 13.59
CA GLU A 41 9.14 -24.78 14.80
C GLU A 41 8.65 -24.07 16.08
N CYS A 42 8.50 -22.74 16.05
CA CYS A 42 7.89 -21.99 17.15
C CYS A 42 6.45 -22.45 17.39
N MET A 43 5.66 -22.65 16.33
CA MET A 43 4.29 -23.15 16.43
C MET A 43 4.24 -24.57 17.02
N HIS A 44 5.13 -25.48 16.58
CA HIS A 44 5.20 -26.84 17.09
C HIS A 44 5.52 -26.88 18.60
N ARG A 45 6.28 -25.89 19.09
CA ARG A 45 6.68 -25.75 20.50
C ARG A 45 5.74 -24.86 21.33
N GLY A 46 4.70 -24.29 20.71
CA GLY A 46 3.76 -23.38 21.38
C GLY A 46 4.29 -21.98 21.67
N TRP A 47 5.42 -21.59 21.06
CA TRP A 47 6.05 -20.29 21.26
C TRP A 47 5.42 -19.22 20.37
N LYS A 48 5.17 -18.02 20.92
CA LYS A 48 4.74 -16.88 20.12
C LYS A 48 5.92 -16.25 19.39
N LEU A 49 5.86 -16.20 18.07
CA LEU A 49 6.89 -15.56 17.26
C LEU A 49 6.53 -14.09 16.98
N LYS A 50 7.45 -13.19 17.32
CA LYS A 50 7.38 -11.75 17.03
C LYS A 50 8.56 -11.35 16.14
N VAL A 51 8.39 -10.28 15.35
CA VAL A 51 9.43 -9.79 14.43
C VAL A 51 9.80 -8.36 14.76
N MET A 52 11.11 -8.08 14.76
CA MET A 52 11.62 -6.72 14.86
C MET A 52 11.66 -6.06 13.47
N PRO A 53 11.18 -4.81 13.31
CA PRO A 53 11.25 -4.10 12.04
C PRO A 53 12.71 -3.90 11.58
N SER A 54 12.90 -3.79 10.26
CA SER A 54 14.24 -3.55 9.69
C SER A 54 14.80 -2.18 10.08
N VAL A 55 16.13 -2.11 10.17
CA VAL A 55 16.87 -0.94 10.66
C VAL A 55 16.76 0.29 9.72
N GLY A 56 16.15 0.14 8.54
CA GLY A 56 15.95 1.22 7.56
C GLY A 56 15.01 2.35 8.01
N ASN A 57 14.25 2.15 9.10
CA ASN A 57 13.33 3.15 9.67
C ASN A 57 13.92 3.94 10.86
N TRP A 58 15.21 3.81 11.14
CA TRP A 58 15.87 4.46 12.28
C TRP A 58 16.34 5.87 11.91
N VAL A 59 15.38 6.74 11.57
CA VAL A 59 15.64 8.19 11.56
C VAL A 59 15.38 8.69 12.98
N ASN A 60 16.47 9.04 13.67
CA ASN A 60 16.52 9.72 14.96
C ASN A 60 16.13 8.89 16.20
N GLY A 61 17.04 8.03 16.67
CA GLY A 61 17.40 7.90 18.09
C GLY A 61 16.35 7.53 19.15
N ILE A 62 15.09 7.28 18.79
CA ILE A 62 14.05 6.88 19.73
C ILE A 62 13.78 5.41 19.54
N SER A 63 14.35 4.60 20.42
CA SER A 63 14.10 3.17 20.55
C SER A 63 12.64 2.93 20.95
N ASN A 64 11.74 2.88 19.97
CA ASN A 64 10.36 2.50 20.19
C ASN A 64 10.27 0.97 20.27
N MET A 65 10.38 0.43 21.49
CA MET A 65 10.01 -0.97 21.79
C MET A 65 8.55 -1.30 21.40
N SER A 66 7.74 -0.29 21.07
CA SER A 66 6.37 -0.42 20.55
C SER A 66 6.28 -0.95 19.10
N GLN A 67 7.39 -1.17 18.41
CA GLN A 67 7.39 -1.66 17.03
C GLN A 67 7.56 -3.18 16.89
N ILE A 68 7.73 -3.91 18.00
CA ILE A 68 7.73 -5.38 17.99
C ILE A 68 6.29 -5.83 17.76
N ARG A 69 6.06 -6.57 16.67
CA ARG A 69 4.73 -7.05 16.28
C ARG A 69 4.70 -8.55 16.08
N ASP A 70 3.51 -9.13 16.22
CA ASP A 70 3.27 -10.52 15.85
C ASP A 70 3.57 -10.74 14.35
N VAL A 71 4.05 -11.94 14.02
CA VAL A 71 4.25 -12.38 12.64
C VAL A 71 2.92 -12.32 11.90
N ARG A 72 2.90 -11.63 10.75
CA ARG A 72 1.75 -11.63 9.85
C ARG A 72 1.94 -12.68 8.76
N ILE A 73 0.85 -13.13 8.17
CA ILE A 73 0.86 -14.06 7.03
C ILE A 73 1.75 -13.52 5.90
N ASP A 74 1.74 -12.20 5.67
CA ASP A 74 2.59 -11.54 4.66
C ASP A 74 4.10 -11.72 4.90
N ASP A 75 4.54 -11.80 6.16
CA ASP A 75 5.96 -12.02 6.51
C ASP A 75 6.42 -13.45 6.17
N LEU A 76 5.48 -14.40 6.16
CA LEU A 76 5.70 -15.81 5.85
C LEU A 76 5.55 -16.09 4.36
N LEU A 77 4.68 -15.34 3.67
CA LEU A 77 4.49 -15.45 2.22
C LEU A 77 5.64 -14.82 1.42
N GLY A 78 6.46 -14.01 2.07
CA GLY A 78 7.74 -13.51 1.56
C GLY A 78 7.66 -13.05 0.11
N ARG A 79 6.97 -11.93 -0.11
CA ARG A 79 7.24 -11.18 -1.33
C ARG A 79 8.64 -10.59 -1.18
N ASP A 80 9.52 -10.87 -2.13
CA ASP A 80 10.75 -10.11 -2.27
C ASP A 80 10.36 -8.63 -2.35
N GLU A 81 10.73 -7.84 -1.34
CA GLU A 81 10.67 -6.39 -1.48
C GLU A 81 11.60 -6.03 -2.63
N ILE A 82 11.00 -5.72 -3.78
CA ILE A 82 11.76 -5.14 -4.88
C ILE A 82 12.41 -3.89 -4.29
N HIS A 83 13.74 -3.89 -4.18
CA HIS A 83 14.52 -2.71 -3.86
C HIS A 83 14.42 -1.73 -5.03
N LEU A 84 13.23 -1.15 -5.20
CA LEU A 84 12.98 -0.02 -6.06
C LEU A 84 13.89 1.09 -5.57
N SER A 85 14.76 1.58 -6.44
CA SER A 85 15.67 2.68 -6.13
C SER A 85 14.84 3.89 -5.70
N GLN A 86 14.67 4.09 -4.39
CA GLN A 86 13.86 5.16 -3.80
C GLN A 86 14.23 6.53 -4.39
N ARG A 87 15.51 6.71 -4.74
CA ARG A 87 16.03 7.88 -5.44
C ARG A 87 15.36 8.15 -6.79
N ARG A 88 15.19 7.14 -7.66
CA ARG A 88 14.53 7.30 -8.97
C ARG A 88 13.03 7.57 -8.82
N ILE A 89 12.39 6.97 -7.82
CA ILE A 89 10.98 7.25 -7.50
C ILE A 89 10.86 8.71 -7.06
N MET A 90 11.71 9.14 -6.13
CA MET A 90 11.73 10.51 -5.63
C MET A 90 11.97 11.52 -6.77
N GLU A 91 12.95 11.29 -7.64
CA GLU A 91 13.22 12.14 -8.80
C GLU A 91 12.01 12.22 -9.76
N GLY A 92 11.29 11.11 -9.95
CA GLY A 92 10.09 11.07 -10.79
C GLY A 92 8.85 11.73 -10.18
N LEU A 93 8.77 11.86 -8.86
CA LEU A 93 7.60 12.41 -8.15
C LEU A 93 7.81 13.84 -7.63
N ASN A 94 9.05 14.31 -7.54
CA ASN A 94 9.39 15.61 -6.97
C ASN A 94 8.69 16.77 -7.68
N ASN A 95 8.02 17.62 -6.89
CA ASN A 95 7.26 18.79 -7.35
C ASN A 95 6.24 18.48 -8.46
N LYS A 96 5.67 17.27 -8.48
CA LYS A 96 4.58 16.88 -9.39
C LYS A 96 3.23 16.98 -8.69
N THR A 97 2.22 17.42 -9.44
CA THR A 97 0.81 17.25 -9.10
C THR A 97 0.38 15.84 -9.53
N ILE A 98 -0.16 15.07 -8.61
CA ILE A 98 -0.51 13.67 -8.81
C ILE A 98 -2.00 13.49 -8.55
N LEU A 99 -2.72 12.90 -9.50
CA LEU A 99 -4.12 12.53 -9.34
C LEU A 99 -4.22 11.04 -9.00
N VAL A 100 -4.94 10.70 -7.96
CA VAL A 100 -5.26 9.32 -7.58
C VAL A 100 -6.78 9.15 -7.66
N SER A 101 -7.26 8.34 -8.61
CA SER A 101 -8.68 7.95 -8.65
C SER A 101 -8.91 6.72 -7.77
N GLY A 102 -10.10 6.60 -7.19
CA GLY A 102 -10.38 5.54 -6.23
C GLY A 102 -9.56 5.74 -4.95
N ALA A 103 -9.25 7.01 -4.62
CA ALA A 103 -8.35 7.38 -3.53
C ALA A 103 -8.83 6.87 -2.16
N ALA A 104 -10.14 6.74 -1.94
CA ALA A 104 -10.70 6.20 -0.71
C ALA A 104 -10.75 4.66 -0.70
N GLY A 105 -10.46 4.01 -1.82
CA GLY A 105 -10.36 2.55 -1.92
C GLY A 105 -9.13 1.99 -1.21
N SER A 106 -9.12 0.67 -1.01
CA SER A 106 -8.01 -0.02 -0.30
C SER A 106 -6.64 0.23 -0.93
N ILE A 107 -6.56 0.23 -2.27
CA ILE A 107 -5.30 0.45 -3.00
C ILE A 107 -5.01 1.94 -3.15
N GLY A 108 -6.01 2.74 -3.53
CA GLY A 108 -5.83 4.19 -3.70
C GLY A 108 -5.39 4.89 -2.42
N SER A 109 -5.97 4.52 -1.27
CA SER A 109 -5.60 5.13 0.01
C SER A 109 -4.16 4.80 0.41
N GLU A 110 -3.70 3.59 0.11
CA GLU A 110 -2.30 3.21 0.35
C GLU A 110 -1.33 3.94 -0.60
N ILE A 111 -1.72 4.11 -1.87
CA ILE A 111 -0.94 4.94 -2.81
C ILE A 111 -0.83 6.37 -2.27
N VAL A 112 -1.93 6.98 -1.82
CA VAL A 112 -1.92 8.31 -1.21
C VAL A 112 -0.98 8.37 0.00
N ARG A 113 -1.08 7.42 0.94
CA ARG A 113 -0.20 7.35 2.11
C ARG A 113 1.29 7.25 1.73
N GLN A 114 1.62 6.50 0.69
CA GLN A 114 2.99 6.40 0.21
C GLN A 114 3.48 7.69 -0.44
N LEU A 115 2.63 8.35 -1.25
CA LEU A 115 2.96 9.62 -1.90
C LEU A 115 3.26 10.74 -0.90
N LEU A 116 2.61 10.74 0.27
CA LEU A 116 2.88 11.71 1.35
C LEU A 116 4.32 11.67 1.90
N ARG A 117 5.07 10.59 1.62
CA ARG A 117 6.48 10.45 2.03
C ARG A 117 7.45 11.13 1.06
N PHE A 118 6.97 11.66 -0.06
CA PHE A 118 7.76 12.27 -1.11
C PHE A 118 7.43 13.77 -1.26
N PRO A 119 8.38 14.59 -1.75
CA PRO A 119 8.18 16.02 -1.96
C PRO A 119 7.33 16.31 -3.21
N VAL A 120 6.07 15.86 -3.21
CA VAL A 120 5.10 16.11 -4.29
C VAL A 120 4.52 17.51 -4.15
N ARG A 121 4.10 18.12 -5.27
CA ARG A 121 3.50 19.46 -5.24
C ARG A 121 2.10 19.44 -4.65
N GLN A 122 1.28 18.48 -5.09
CA GLN A 122 -0.09 18.32 -4.64
C GLN A 122 -0.62 16.92 -5.00
N ILE A 123 -1.38 16.29 -4.11
CA ILE A 123 -2.07 15.01 -4.31
C ILE A 123 -3.57 15.28 -4.45
N ILE A 124 -4.14 15.02 -5.61
CA ILE A 124 -5.59 15.10 -5.83
C ILE A 124 -6.19 13.73 -5.50
N MET A 125 -6.95 13.66 -4.41
CA MET A 125 -7.64 12.45 -3.97
C MET A 125 -9.04 12.43 -4.56
N LEU A 126 -9.23 11.68 -5.65
CA LEU A 126 -10.50 11.61 -6.36
C LEU A 126 -11.22 10.31 -6.02
N ASP A 127 -12.45 10.43 -5.50
CA ASP A 127 -13.31 9.28 -5.22
C ASP A 127 -14.79 9.70 -5.26
N GLN A 128 -15.69 8.75 -5.47
CA GLN A 128 -17.15 8.98 -5.34
C GLN A 128 -17.67 8.64 -3.94
N ALA A 129 -16.92 7.85 -3.16
CA ALA A 129 -17.30 7.44 -1.82
C ALA A 129 -17.04 8.57 -0.83
N GLU A 130 -18.05 9.42 -0.61
CA GLU A 130 -17.96 10.63 0.22
C GLU A 130 -17.44 10.35 1.63
N SER A 131 -18.06 9.42 2.37
CA SER A 131 -17.66 9.12 3.74
C SER A 131 -16.23 8.55 3.83
N ALA A 132 -15.86 7.63 2.94
CA ALA A 132 -14.51 7.05 2.94
C ALA A 132 -13.43 8.07 2.53
N LEU A 133 -13.75 8.99 1.61
CA LEU A 133 -12.85 10.06 1.21
C LEU A 133 -12.66 11.07 2.36
N TYR A 134 -13.72 11.37 3.10
CA TYR A 134 -13.67 12.19 4.30
C TYR A 134 -12.80 11.53 5.38
N ASP A 135 -13.00 10.24 5.65
CA ASP A 135 -12.21 9.50 6.63
C ASP A 135 -10.72 9.53 6.30
N LEU A 136 -10.37 9.32 5.03
CA LEU A 136 -8.99 9.41 4.56
C LEU A 136 -8.42 10.83 4.72
N GLN A 137 -9.21 11.86 4.39
CA GLN A 137 -8.81 13.25 4.61
C GLN A 137 -8.49 13.50 6.09
N GLN A 138 -9.37 13.08 7.01
CA GLN A 138 -9.18 13.28 8.44
C GLN A 138 -7.96 12.50 8.96
N GLU A 139 -7.76 11.27 8.48
CA GLU A 139 -6.55 10.48 8.77
C GLU A 139 -5.27 11.25 8.43
N ILE A 140 -5.23 11.87 7.25
CA ILE A 140 -4.05 12.62 6.77
C ILE A 140 -3.85 13.88 7.60
N ILE A 141 -4.91 14.66 7.86
CA ILE A 141 -4.82 15.91 8.64
C ILE A 141 -4.24 15.64 10.04
N LEU A 142 -4.66 14.54 10.68
CA LEU A 142 -4.18 14.17 12.02
C LEU A 142 -2.71 13.75 12.05
N ARG A 143 -2.15 13.26 10.94
CA ARG A 143 -0.79 12.73 10.86
C ARG A 143 0.20 13.66 10.15
N HIS A 144 -0.30 14.55 9.29
CA HIS A 144 0.50 15.38 8.40
C HIS A 144 -0.15 16.77 8.25
N LEU A 145 0.17 17.68 9.17
CA LEU A 145 -0.47 19.00 9.30
C LEU A 145 -0.38 19.85 8.01
N ASP A 146 0.71 19.68 7.24
CA ASP A 146 1.00 20.46 6.02
C ASP A 146 1.03 19.58 4.75
N ALA A 147 0.37 18.42 4.77
CA ALA A 147 0.34 17.55 3.60
C ALA A 147 -0.33 18.26 2.40
N PRO A 148 0.33 18.29 1.23
CA PRO A 148 -0.21 18.98 0.06
C PRO A 148 -1.24 18.09 -0.64
N PHE A 149 -2.47 18.04 -0.16
CA PHE A 149 -3.53 17.22 -0.76
C PHE A 149 -4.82 18.02 -1.00
N LYS A 150 -5.65 17.52 -1.91
CA LYS A 150 -6.97 18.05 -2.21
C LYS A 150 -7.97 16.91 -2.45
N PRO A 151 -8.98 16.73 -1.58
CA PRO A 151 -10.07 15.80 -1.84
C PRO A 151 -11.00 16.35 -2.93
N VAL A 152 -11.42 15.47 -3.84
CA VAL A 152 -12.35 15.75 -4.93
C VAL A 152 -13.39 14.64 -4.97
N LEU A 153 -14.61 14.97 -4.56
CA LEU A 153 -15.75 14.06 -4.64
C LEU A 153 -16.31 14.04 -6.07
N ALA A 154 -16.03 12.99 -6.83
CA ALA A 154 -16.50 12.86 -8.20
C ALA A 154 -16.50 11.42 -8.71
N ASP A 155 -17.39 11.14 -9.67
CA ASP A 155 -17.44 9.89 -10.42
C ASP A 155 -16.56 10.00 -11.69
N ILE A 156 -15.63 9.07 -11.87
CA ILE A 156 -14.72 9.01 -13.04
C ILE A 156 -15.47 8.84 -14.37
N THR A 157 -16.70 8.36 -14.34
CA THR A 157 -17.53 8.16 -15.53
C THR A 157 -18.17 9.48 -16.02
N ASN A 158 -18.11 10.54 -15.21
CA ASN A 158 -18.60 11.85 -15.58
C ASN A 158 -17.52 12.66 -16.30
N TYR A 159 -17.51 12.57 -17.64
CA TYR A 159 -16.57 13.27 -18.50
C TYR A 159 -16.46 14.77 -18.19
N LYS A 160 -17.58 15.48 -18.05
CA LYS A 160 -17.57 16.94 -17.83
C LYS A 160 -16.92 17.33 -16.51
N GLN A 161 -17.12 16.52 -15.46
CA GLN A 161 -16.45 16.75 -14.18
C GLN A 161 -14.97 16.39 -14.26
N MET A 162 -14.62 15.25 -14.86
CA MET A 162 -13.22 14.85 -15.00
C MET A 162 -12.43 15.85 -15.83
N HIS A 163 -13.00 16.34 -16.93
CA HIS A 163 -12.38 17.39 -17.76
C HIS A 163 -12.05 18.63 -16.93
N LYS A 164 -12.99 19.13 -16.12
CA LYS A 164 -12.74 20.24 -15.19
C LYS A 164 -11.65 19.95 -14.16
N VAL A 165 -11.60 18.73 -13.62
CA VAL A 165 -10.55 18.31 -12.68
C VAL A 165 -9.19 18.37 -13.36
N PHE A 166 -9.07 17.81 -14.56
CA PHE A 166 -7.82 17.85 -15.33
C PHE A 166 -7.41 19.28 -15.70
N GLU A 167 -8.36 20.11 -16.12
CA GLU A 167 -8.12 21.52 -16.45
C GLU A 167 -7.67 22.33 -15.24
N THR A 168 -8.32 22.14 -14.09
CA THR A 168 -8.06 22.88 -12.85
C THR A 168 -6.71 22.50 -12.25
N TYR A 169 -6.44 21.20 -12.12
CA TYR A 169 -5.31 20.70 -11.36
C TYR A 169 -4.08 20.36 -12.23
N LYS A 170 -4.27 20.14 -13.53
CA LYS A 170 -3.22 19.82 -14.51
C LYS A 170 -2.26 18.74 -13.99
N PRO A 171 -2.77 17.53 -13.66
CA PRO A 171 -1.95 16.48 -13.09
C PRO A 171 -0.83 16.09 -14.06
N GLN A 172 0.38 15.85 -13.55
CA GLN A 172 1.48 15.30 -14.35
C GLN A 172 1.53 13.77 -14.26
N ILE A 173 0.98 13.19 -13.20
CA ILE A 173 0.92 11.74 -12.99
C ILE A 173 -0.50 11.37 -12.56
N VAL A 174 -1.03 10.29 -13.13
CA VAL A 174 -2.34 9.76 -12.79
C VAL A 174 -2.18 8.30 -12.33
N PHE A 175 -2.65 8.00 -11.13
CA PHE A 175 -2.87 6.64 -10.64
C PHE A 175 -4.37 6.34 -10.72
N ASN A 176 -4.75 5.44 -11.62
CA ASN A 176 -6.13 5.00 -11.77
C ASN A 176 -6.37 3.72 -10.95
N ALA A 177 -6.96 3.88 -9.76
CA ALA A 177 -7.31 2.77 -8.86
C ALA A 177 -8.82 2.64 -8.62
N ALA A 178 -9.65 3.49 -9.26
CA ALA A 178 -11.10 3.37 -9.25
C ALA A 178 -11.57 2.22 -10.14
N ALA A 179 -12.08 1.16 -9.51
CA ALA A 179 -12.73 0.04 -10.19
C ALA A 179 -13.66 -0.71 -9.22
N TYR A 180 -14.70 -1.33 -9.76
CA TYR A 180 -15.45 -2.37 -9.05
C TYR A 180 -14.74 -3.71 -9.19
N LYS A 181 -14.58 -4.40 -8.05
CA LYS A 181 -13.74 -5.60 -7.92
C LYS A 181 -14.46 -6.86 -7.42
N HIS A 182 -15.69 -6.73 -6.92
CA HIS A 182 -16.43 -7.85 -6.33
C HIS A 182 -17.19 -8.62 -7.42
N VAL A 183 -16.63 -9.76 -7.84
CA VAL A 183 -17.16 -10.56 -8.96
C VAL A 183 -18.65 -10.89 -8.81
N PRO A 184 -19.15 -11.46 -7.68
CA PRO A 184 -20.57 -11.84 -7.59
C PRO A 184 -21.52 -10.65 -7.78
N MET A 185 -21.16 -9.49 -7.24
CA MET A 185 -21.97 -8.28 -7.37
C MET A 185 -21.95 -7.72 -8.80
N MET A 186 -20.82 -7.88 -9.51
CA MET A 186 -20.67 -7.40 -10.89
C MET A 186 -21.31 -8.34 -11.91
N GLU A 187 -21.50 -9.62 -11.58
CA GLU A 187 -22.33 -10.54 -12.36
C GLU A 187 -23.80 -10.14 -12.31
N GLU A 188 -24.28 -9.64 -11.18
CA GLU A 188 -25.64 -9.10 -11.03
C GLU A 188 -25.80 -7.71 -11.65
N ALA A 189 -24.73 -6.91 -11.70
CA ALA A 189 -24.71 -5.55 -12.22
C ALA A 189 -23.64 -5.33 -13.32
N PRO A 190 -23.70 -6.05 -14.46
CA PRO A 190 -22.64 -6.01 -15.47
C PRO A 190 -22.51 -4.65 -16.16
N TYR A 191 -23.62 -3.91 -16.27
CA TYR A 191 -23.61 -2.55 -16.80
C TYR A 191 -22.72 -1.63 -15.96
N GLU A 192 -22.76 -1.74 -14.63
CA GLU A 192 -21.94 -0.92 -13.73
C GLU A 192 -20.45 -1.27 -13.86
N ALA A 193 -20.13 -2.56 -14.01
CA ALA A 193 -18.77 -3.00 -14.27
C ALA A 193 -18.22 -2.38 -15.57
N ILE A 194 -18.99 -2.40 -16.66
CA ILE A 194 -18.59 -1.81 -17.94
C ILE A 194 -18.47 -0.28 -17.81
N ARG A 195 -19.49 0.36 -17.24
CA ARG A 195 -19.57 1.82 -17.09
C ARG A 195 -18.35 2.37 -16.36
N VAL A 196 -18.00 1.77 -15.21
CA VAL A 196 -16.90 2.24 -14.36
C VAL A 196 -15.55 1.70 -14.83
N ASN A 197 -15.38 0.39 -14.96
CA ASN A 197 -14.05 -0.19 -15.19
C ASN A 197 -13.55 0.07 -16.61
N ILE A 198 -14.45 0.10 -17.61
CA ILE A 198 -14.09 0.37 -19.01
C ILE A 198 -14.32 1.84 -19.33
N GLY A 199 -15.55 2.33 -19.15
CA GLY A 199 -15.92 3.70 -19.50
C GLY A 199 -15.15 4.75 -18.69
N GLY A 200 -15.10 4.58 -17.37
CA GLY A 200 -14.33 5.45 -16.47
C GLY A 200 -12.83 5.42 -16.77
N SER A 201 -12.24 4.24 -16.94
CA SER A 201 -10.82 4.11 -17.31
C SER A 201 -10.50 4.76 -18.66
N LYS A 202 -11.41 4.63 -19.65
CA LYS A 202 -11.28 5.30 -20.94
C LYS A 202 -11.26 6.82 -20.78
N ILE A 203 -12.21 7.39 -20.03
CA ILE A 203 -12.26 8.84 -19.78
C ILE A 203 -10.96 9.33 -19.14
N MET A 204 -10.50 8.65 -18.09
CA MET A 204 -9.26 9.01 -17.40
C MET A 204 -8.04 8.93 -18.31
N ALA A 205 -7.95 7.91 -19.16
CA ALA A 205 -6.87 7.75 -20.13
C ALA A 205 -6.92 8.80 -21.25
N ASP A 206 -8.10 9.04 -21.84
CA ASP A 206 -8.29 10.03 -22.90
C ASP A 206 -7.91 11.44 -22.40
N LEU A 207 -8.40 11.83 -21.21
CA LEU A 207 -8.06 13.12 -20.61
C LEU A 207 -6.57 13.21 -20.23
N SER A 208 -5.95 12.09 -19.86
CA SER A 208 -4.51 12.06 -19.60
C SER A 208 -3.70 12.36 -20.86
N VAL A 209 -4.14 11.87 -22.02
CA VAL A 209 -3.54 12.22 -23.31
C VAL A 209 -3.82 13.68 -23.67
N GLU A 210 -5.08 14.13 -23.55
CA GLU A 210 -5.50 15.49 -23.90
C GLU A 210 -4.71 16.55 -23.12
N PHE A 211 -4.52 16.36 -21.82
CA PHE A 211 -3.85 17.31 -20.93
C PHE A 211 -2.34 17.07 -20.77
N GLY A 212 -1.76 16.11 -21.51
CA GLY A 212 -0.32 15.87 -21.52
C GLY A 212 0.24 15.30 -20.22
N VAL A 213 -0.49 14.41 -19.56
CA VAL A 213 -0.01 13.67 -18.38
C VAL A 213 1.25 12.87 -18.77
N GLU A 214 2.32 13.05 -18.00
CA GLU A 214 3.63 12.41 -18.25
C GLU A 214 3.58 10.90 -18.01
N LYS A 215 2.75 10.45 -17.05
CA LYS A 215 2.63 9.04 -16.70
C LYS A 215 1.24 8.69 -16.20
N PHE A 216 0.63 7.71 -16.87
CA PHE A 216 -0.63 7.09 -16.45
C PHE A 216 -0.34 5.67 -15.95
N LEU A 217 -0.71 5.38 -14.70
CA LEU A 217 -0.59 4.07 -14.09
C LEU A 217 -1.98 3.54 -13.78
N MET A 218 -2.34 2.40 -14.37
CA MET A 218 -3.60 1.72 -14.09
C MET A 218 -3.36 0.53 -13.17
N VAL A 219 -4.13 0.45 -12.08
CA VAL A 219 -4.12 -0.73 -11.21
C VAL A 219 -4.88 -1.86 -11.91
N SER A 220 -4.20 -2.97 -12.17
CA SER A 220 -4.79 -4.17 -12.74
C SER A 220 -4.85 -5.30 -11.71
N THR A 221 -5.57 -6.37 -12.04
CA THR A 221 -5.66 -7.56 -11.19
C THR A 221 -5.38 -8.81 -12.02
N ASP A 222 -4.88 -9.82 -11.35
CA ASP A 222 -4.69 -11.20 -11.76
C ASP A 222 -5.95 -11.86 -12.35
N LYS A 223 -7.16 -11.34 -12.03
CA LYS A 223 -8.42 -11.79 -12.67
C LYS A 223 -8.53 -11.43 -14.16
N ALA A 224 -7.66 -10.54 -14.66
CA ALA A 224 -7.64 -10.15 -16.07
C ALA A 224 -6.93 -11.17 -16.98
N VAL A 225 -6.23 -12.17 -16.41
CA VAL A 225 -5.38 -13.10 -17.18
C VAL A 225 -6.18 -14.25 -17.81
N ASN A 226 -7.31 -14.64 -17.23
CA ASN A 226 -8.22 -15.64 -17.79
C ASN A 226 -9.64 -15.44 -17.22
N PRO A 227 -10.43 -14.51 -17.78
CA PRO A 227 -11.76 -14.22 -17.24
C PRO A 227 -12.69 -15.42 -17.46
N THR A 228 -13.29 -15.93 -16.37
CA THR A 228 -14.30 -17.00 -16.36
C THR A 228 -15.70 -16.43 -16.25
#